data_AF-A0A438NDI9-F1
#
_entry.id   AF-A0A438NDI9-F1
#
_cell.length_a   1.000
_cell.length_b   1.000
_cell.length_c   1.000
_cell.angle_alpha   90.00
_cell.angle_beta   90.00
_cell.angle_gamma   90.00
#
_symmetry.space_group_name_H-M   'P 1'
#
loop_
_entity.id
_entity.type
_entity.pdbx_description
1 polymer ?
#
loop_
_entity_poly.entity_id
_entity_poly.type
_entity_poly.pdbx_seq_one_letter_code
_entity_poly.pdbx_strand_id
1 'polypeptide(L)'
;MEPNYATDCRFLEPPHSHDPSNISHIAALPASMLIQLPEAVQDALWALQESTSIVYASYLRLEALLQERFEWLTPLSGPPESYSEPSFFNYINALSAERSYIVHDAHPDWKHKIRQAGILSPTSPYANLPFTYRGGTITVGQWMQRLSAAESLWVDTARAVELPDFDVTITEYQSLSDSDSASFTSRDSSVSDEGWDGTPHVGVMQRAPIVVDSRVEM
;
A
#
# COMPACT_ATOMS: atom_id res chain seq x y z
N MET A 1 12.51 17.00 28.32
CA MET A 1 12.28 15.94 27.32
C MET A 1 10.85 15.52 27.49
N GLU A 2 9.95 16.07 26.68
CA GLU A 2 8.57 15.56 26.65
C GLU A 2 8.60 14.18 25.96
N PRO A 3 7.90 13.16 26.50
CA PRO A 3 7.72 11.91 25.80
C PRO A 3 6.97 12.21 24.51
N ASN A 4 7.52 11.80 23.37
CA ASN A 4 6.86 11.93 22.07
C ASN A 4 5.73 10.88 21.97
N TYR A 5 4.61 11.16 22.66
CA TYR A 5 3.41 10.33 22.71
C TYR A 5 2.76 10.09 21.34
N ALA A 6 3.19 10.77 20.28
CA ALA A 6 2.70 10.56 18.92
C ALA A 6 2.96 9.14 18.38
N THR A 7 3.95 8.43 18.96
CA THR A 7 4.30 7.07 18.54
C THR A 7 3.40 6.01 19.19
N ASP A 8 2.91 6.27 20.42
CA ASP A 8 2.08 5.34 21.22
C ASP A 8 0.61 5.32 20.80
N CYS A 9 0.14 6.31 20.03
CA CYS A 9 -1.25 6.38 19.56
C CYS A 9 -1.48 5.65 18.22
N ARG A 10 -0.46 5.07 17.59
CA ARG A 10 -0.61 4.33 16.31
C ARG A 10 -1.29 2.96 16.46
N PHE A 11 -1.65 2.58 17.68
CA PHE A 11 -2.22 1.28 18.02
C PHE A 11 -3.75 1.19 17.90
N LEU A 12 -4.50 2.30 17.95
CA LEU A 12 -5.95 2.24 18.24
C LEU A 12 -6.92 2.44 17.09
N GLU A 13 -6.51 2.93 15.92
CA GLU A 13 -7.36 2.95 14.72
C GLU A 13 -6.43 2.85 13.51
N PRO A 14 -6.85 2.24 12.38
CA PRO A 14 -6.06 2.33 11.16
C PRO A 14 -5.99 3.83 10.77
N PRO A 15 -4.83 4.51 10.84
CA PRO A 15 -4.75 5.97 10.68
C PRO A 15 -4.58 6.31 9.19
N HIS A 16 -5.34 5.68 8.32
CA HIS A 16 -5.27 5.93 6.89
C HIS A 16 -6.59 6.57 6.47
N SER A 17 -6.46 7.81 5.98
CA SER A 17 -7.53 8.52 5.31
C SER A 17 -7.97 7.68 4.11
N HIS A 18 -9.12 7.02 4.21
CA HIS A 18 -9.78 6.49 3.03
C HIS A 18 -10.56 7.63 2.35
N ASP A 19 -10.52 7.65 1.03
CA ASP A 19 -11.34 8.53 0.23
C ASP A 19 -12.30 7.68 -0.59
N PRO A 20 -13.61 7.69 -0.26
CA PRO A 20 -14.60 6.92 -0.98
C PRO A 20 -14.69 7.29 -2.47
N SER A 21 -14.19 8.46 -2.87
CA SER A 21 -14.12 8.88 -4.26
C SER A 21 -12.85 8.41 -4.99
N ASN A 22 -11.87 7.85 -4.27
CA ASN A 22 -10.54 7.52 -4.78
C ASN A 22 -10.06 6.11 -4.37
N ILE A 23 -10.90 5.09 -4.64
CA ILE A 23 -10.74 3.70 -4.15
C ILE A 23 -10.10 2.75 -5.18
N SER A 24 -9.53 3.31 -6.25
CA SER A 24 -9.38 2.67 -7.56
C SER A 24 -10.61 2.84 -8.46
N HIS A 25 -10.32 2.88 -9.75
CA HIS A 25 -11.29 3.08 -10.81
C HIS A 25 -12.44 2.08 -10.85
N ILE A 26 -12.28 0.90 -10.25
CA ILE A 26 -13.28 -0.17 -10.24
C ILE A 26 -14.40 0.12 -9.22
N ALA A 27 -14.09 0.88 -8.16
CA ALA A 27 -14.98 1.07 -7.03
C ALA A 27 -15.80 2.38 -7.08
N ALA A 28 -15.43 3.33 -7.94
CA ALA A 28 -16.21 4.55 -8.14
C ALA A 28 -17.56 4.24 -8.80
N LEU A 29 -18.66 4.61 -8.13
CA LEU A 29 -20.02 4.42 -8.65
C LEU A 29 -20.28 5.35 -9.84
N PRO A 30 -20.58 4.81 -11.05
CA PRO A 30 -20.83 5.66 -12.21
C PRO A 30 -22.19 6.34 -12.08
N ALA A 31 -22.24 7.66 -12.26
CA ALA A 31 -23.49 8.43 -12.14
C ALA A 31 -24.60 7.92 -13.08
N SER A 32 -24.22 7.45 -14.28
CA SER A 32 -25.13 6.84 -15.25
C SER A 32 -25.78 5.55 -14.75
N MET A 33 -25.12 4.83 -13.84
CA MET A 33 -25.68 3.65 -13.16
C MET A 33 -26.66 4.08 -12.06
N LEU A 34 -26.26 5.03 -11.21
CA LEU A 34 -27.05 5.47 -10.05
C LEU A 34 -28.42 6.03 -10.44
N ILE A 35 -28.49 6.84 -11.51
CA ILE A 35 -29.74 7.45 -11.99
C ILE A 35 -30.79 6.40 -12.41
N GLN A 36 -30.35 5.19 -12.78
CA GLN A 36 -31.24 4.10 -13.21
C GLN A 36 -31.77 3.25 -12.05
N LEU A 37 -31.24 3.44 -10.83
CA LEU A 37 -31.51 2.59 -9.68
C LEU A 37 -32.46 3.28 -8.69
N PRO A 38 -33.32 2.54 -7.98
CA PRO A 38 -34.10 3.10 -6.87
C PRO A 38 -33.19 3.63 -5.76
N GLU A 39 -33.65 4.66 -5.03
CA GLU A 39 -32.91 5.32 -3.95
C GLU A 39 -32.33 4.32 -2.93
N ALA A 40 -33.14 3.38 -2.46
CA ALA A 40 -32.68 2.35 -1.52
C ALA A 40 -31.51 1.50 -2.04
N VAL A 41 -31.41 1.29 -3.36
CA VAL A 41 -30.30 0.56 -4.00
C VAL A 41 -29.09 1.47 -4.16
N GLN A 42 -29.30 2.76 -4.43
CA GLN A 42 -28.24 3.76 -4.46
C GLN A 42 -27.57 3.90 -3.09
N ASP A 43 -28.35 3.97 -2.01
CA ASP A 43 -27.84 4.05 -0.63
C ASP A 43 -27.00 2.81 -0.26
N ALA A 44 -27.49 1.63 -0.64
CA ALA A 44 -26.77 0.39 -0.39
C ALA A 44 -25.46 0.30 -1.19
N LEU A 45 -25.46 0.81 -2.43
CA LEU A 45 -24.26 0.93 -3.24
C LEU A 45 -23.26 1.95 -2.67
N TRP A 46 -23.74 3.06 -2.13
CA TRP A 46 -22.89 4.04 -1.46
C TRP A 46 -22.21 3.43 -0.24
N ALA A 47 -22.95 2.71 0.59
CA ALA A 47 -22.38 2.00 1.74
C ALA A 47 -21.37 0.91 1.31
N LEU A 48 -21.60 0.26 0.17
CA LEU A 48 -20.64 -0.67 -0.41
C LEU A 48 -19.37 0.04 -0.91
N GLN A 49 -19.51 1.20 -1.55
CA GLN A 49 -18.38 2.01 -2.00
C GLN A 49 -17.54 2.44 -0.79
N GLU A 50 -18.17 2.95 0.27
CA GLU A 50 -17.51 3.29 1.54
C GLU A 50 -16.73 2.09 2.09
N SER A 51 -17.37 0.93 2.24
CA SER A 51 -16.70 -0.26 2.77
C SER A 51 -15.55 -0.73 1.86
N THR A 52 -15.71 -0.61 0.54
CA THR A 52 -14.63 -0.92 -0.42
C THR A 52 -13.44 0.03 -0.22
N SER A 53 -13.70 1.31 0.07
CA SER A 53 -12.65 2.31 0.29
C SER A 53 -11.75 1.95 1.46
N ILE A 54 -12.36 1.43 2.52
CA ILE A 54 -11.67 1.00 3.73
C ILE A 54 -10.78 -0.19 3.41
N VAL A 55 -11.31 -1.23 2.74
CA VAL A 55 -10.52 -2.41 2.36
C VAL A 55 -9.33 -2.02 1.49
N TYR A 56 -9.54 -1.16 0.49
CA TYR A 56 -8.48 -0.73 -0.42
C TYR A 56 -7.42 0.14 0.27
N ALA A 57 -7.84 1.10 1.11
CA ALA A 57 -6.91 1.95 1.85
C ALA A 57 -6.04 1.12 2.80
N SER A 58 -6.64 0.14 3.47
CA SER A 58 -5.95 -0.81 4.35
C SER A 58 -4.95 -1.66 3.55
N TYR A 59 -5.36 -2.14 2.38
CA TYR A 59 -4.47 -2.86 1.45
C TYR A 59 -3.26 -2.02 1.03
N LEU A 60 -3.47 -0.76 0.62
CA LEU A 60 -2.37 0.13 0.26
C LEU A 60 -1.45 0.41 1.46
N ARG A 61 -2.01 0.54 2.67
CA ARG A 61 -1.21 0.69 3.88
C ARG A 61 -0.35 -0.55 4.16
N LEU A 62 -0.92 -1.74 3.97
CA LEU A 62 -0.19 -2.99 4.09
C LEU A 62 0.97 -3.07 3.10
N GLU A 63 0.74 -2.72 1.83
CA GLU A 63 1.81 -2.63 0.82
C GLU A 63 2.91 -1.64 1.22
N ALA A 64 2.53 -0.46 1.71
CA ALA A 64 3.48 0.55 2.18
C ALA A 64 4.33 0.01 3.35
N LEU A 65 3.72 -0.63 4.35
CA LEU A 65 4.45 -1.24 5.47
C LEU A 65 5.45 -2.30 4.99
N LEU A 66 5.09 -3.12 3.99
CA LEU A 66 6.03 -4.10 3.43
C LEU A 66 7.22 -3.46 2.72
N GLN A 67 7.01 -2.31 2.05
CA GLN A 67 8.06 -1.54 1.39
C GLN A 67 8.94 -0.79 2.39
N GLU A 68 8.35 -0.28 3.47
CA GLU A 68 9.04 0.45 4.54
C GLU A 68 9.92 -0.46 5.42
N ARG A 69 9.94 -1.80 5.23
CA ARG A 69 10.57 -2.75 6.17
C ARG A 69 12.00 -2.38 6.61
N PHE A 70 12.80 -1.84 5.69
CA PHE A 70 14.18 -1.44 5.96
C PHE A 70 14.27 -0.08 6.66
N GLU A 71 13.30 0.81 6.46
CA GLU A 71 13.24 2.12 7.13
C GLU A 71 12.99 1.97 8.64
N TRP A 72 12.37 0.85 9.05
CA TRP A 72 12.12 0.51 10.45
C TRP A 72 13.35 -0.10 11.17
N LEU A 73 14.43 -0.41 10.43
CA LEU A 73 15.71 -0.81 11.01
C LEU A 73 16.44 0.42 11.57
N THR A 74 16.15 0.75 12.83
CA THR A 74 16.80 1.88 13.50
C THR A 74 18.18 1.49 14.03
N PRO A 75 19.28 2.12 13.57
CA PRO A 75 20.63 1.79 14.01
C PRO A 75 20.84 2.19 15.47
N LEU A 76 21.52 1.33 16.23
CA LEU A 76 21.91 1.59 17.62
C LEU A 76 23.34 2.15 17.68
N SER A 77 23.59 2.99 18.69
CA SER A 77 24.96 3.42 19.01
C SER A 77 25.72 2.24 19.61
N GLY A 78 26.54 1.57 18.82
CA GLY A 78 27.22 0.32 19.20
C GLY A 78 28.16 -0.18 18.12
N PRO A 79 28.56 -1.47 18.14
CA PRO A 79 29.27 -2.08 17.02
C PRO A 79 28.59 -1.76 15.69
N PRO A 80 29.33 -1.70 14.57
CA PRO A 80 28.68 -1.65 13.26
C PRO A 80 27.63 -2.76 13.20
N GLU A 81 26.48 -2.46 12.58
CA GLU A 81 25.41 -3.44 12.29
C GLU A 81 24.42 -3.79 13.43
N SER A 82 24.42 -3.07 14.55
CA SER A 82 23.40 -3.29 15.59
C SER A 82 22.13 -2.48 15.34
N TYR A 83 20.96 -3.13 15.23
CA TYR A 83 19.65 -2.50 15.02
C TYR A 83 18.71 -2.65 16.22
N SER A 84 17.74 -1.74 16.35
CA SER A 84 16.78 -1.68 17.45
C SER A 84 15.65 -2.72 17.28
N GLU A 85 15.74 -3.82 18.03
CA GLU A 85 14.67 -4.82 18.11
C GLU A 85 13.31 -4.21 18.56
N PRO A 86 13.24 -3.28 19.56
CA PRO A 86 11.96 -2.65 19.90
C PRO A 86 11.31 -1.87 18.75
N SER A 87 12.11 -1.22 17.91
CA SER A 87 11.60 -0.47 16.75
C SER A 87 11.03 -1.43 15.70
N PHE A 88 11.72 -2.54 15.46
CA PHE A 88 11.25 -3.59 14.56
C PHE A 88 10.01 -4.32 15.11
N PHE A 89 9.92 -4.54 16.42
CA PHE A 89 8.74 -5.09 17.06
C PHE A 89 7.50 -4.21 16.82
N ASN A 90 7.64 -2.89 16.91
CA ASN A 90 6.54 -1.95 16.61
C ASN A 90 6.11 -2.04 15.14
N TYR A 91 7.06 -2.18 14.22
CA TYR A 91 6.79 -2.43 12.81
C TYR A 91 5.99 -3.72 12.60
N ILE A 92 6.42 -4.84 13.18
CA ILE A 92 5.74 -6.13 13.06
C ILE A 92 4.34 -6.07 13.65
N ASN A 93 4.15 -5.37 14.77
CA ASN A 93 2.82 -5.16 15.34
C ASN A 93 1.91 -4.37 14.40
N ALA A 94 2.41 -3.29 13.79
CA ALA A 94 1.64 -2.51 12.82
C ALA A 94 1.26 -3.37 11.59
N LEU A 95 2.20 -4.13 11.05
CA LEU A 95 1.96 -5.03 9.92
C LEU A 95 0.95 -6.13 10.26
N SER A 96 1.08 -6.73 11.45
CA SER A 96 0.18 -7.77 11.94
C SER A 96 -1.23 -7.24 12.19
N ALA A 97 -1.35 -6.05 12.78
CA ALA A 97 -2.63 -5.39 13.02
C ALA A 97 -3.35 -5.07 11.71
N GLU A 98 -2.64 -4.46 10.74
CA GLU A 98 -3.18 -4.11 9.43
C GLU A 98 -3.70 -5.34 8.67
N ARG A 99 -2.86 -6.38 8.62
CA ARG A 99 -3.22 -7.67 8.03
C ARG A 99 -4.47 -8.26 8.68
N SER A 100 -4.52 -8.26 10.01
CA SER A 100 -5.65 -8.79 10.77
C SER A 100 -6.93 -8.00 10.50
N TYR A 101 -6.84 -6.67 10.48
CA TYR A 101 -7.96 -5.77 10.22
C TYR A 101 -8.62 -6.04 8.87
N ILE A 102 -7.82 -6.15 7.80
CA ILE A 102 -8.33 -6.47 6.45
C ILE A 102 -9.11 -7.79 6.47
N VAL A 103 -8.56 -8.83 7.08
CA VAL A 103 -9.09 -10.19 7.01
C VAL A 103 -10.30 -10.40 7.93
N HIS A 104 -10.26 -9.82 9.13
CA HIS A 104 -11.21 -10.12 10.20
C HIS A 104 -12.28 -9.05 10.40
N ASP A 105 -12.06 -7.81 9.94
CA ASP A 105 -13.00 -6.71 10.14
C ASP A 105 -13.50 -6.14 8.82
N ALA A 106 -12.60 -5.60 7.98
CA ALA A 106 -12.97 -4.90 6.75
C ALA A 106 -13.64 -5.84 5.72
N HIS A 107 -13.05 -7.02 5.49
CA HIS A 107 -13.60 -8.01 4.55
C HIS A 107 -14.99 -8.53 4.97
N PRO A 108 -15.24 -8.91 6.24
CA PRO A 108 -16.57 -9.27 6.69
C PRO A 108 -17.61 -8.15 6.58
N ASP A 109 -17.26 -6.91 6.91
CA ASP A 109 -18.16 -5.76 6.73
C ASP A 109 -18.52 -5.58 5.26
N TRP A 110 -17.52 -5.59 4.36
CA TRP A 110 -17.73 -5.48 2.93
C TRP A 110 -18.65 -6.57 2.39
N LYS A 111 -18.45 -7.83 2.80
CA LYS A 111 -19.35 -8.94 2.48
C LYS A 111 -20.78 -8.72 2.97
N HIS A 112 -20.94 -8.10 4.15
CA HIS A 112 -22.26 -7.76 4.67
C HIS A 112 -22.94 -6.68 3.81
N LYS A 113 -22.23 -5.61 3.44
CA LYS A 113 -22.74 -4.53 2.58
C LYS A 113 -23.17 -5.04 1.21
N ILE A 114 -22.44 -5.98 0.63
CA ILE A 114 -22.83 -6.62 -0.64
C ILE A 114 -24.15 -7.37 -0.54
N ARG A 115 -24.31 -8.16 0.52
CA ARG A 115 -25.55 -8.92 0.73
C ARG A 115 -26.73 -7.97 0.89
N GLN A 116 -26.53 -6.85 1.60
CA GLN A 116 -27.54 -5.79 1.73
C GLN A 116 -27.87 -5.12 0.39
N ALA A 117 -26.87 -4.86 -0.45
CA ALA A 117 -27.10 -4.27 -1.77
C ALA A 117 -27.94 -5.18 -2.68
N GLY A 118 -27.90 -6.52 -2.48
CA GLY A 118 -28.77 -7.46 -3.19
C GLY A 118 -28.51 -7.58 -4.70
N ILE A 119 -27.55 -6.82 -5.23
CA ILE A 119 -27.20 -6.72 -6.66
C ILE A 119 -26.61 -8.03 -7.21
N LEU A 120 -25.90 -8.80 -6.37
CA LEU A 120 -25.30 -10.08 -6.74
C LEU A 120 -26.25 -11.27 -6.72
N SER A 121 -27.51 -11.11 -6.31
CA SER A 121 -28.44 -12.23 -6.42
C SER A 121 -28.63 -12.57 -7.91
N PRO A 122 -28.55 -13.84 -8.33
CA PRO A 122 -28.92 -14.26 -9.70
C PRO A 122 -30.34 -13.84 -10.09
N THR A 123 -31.17 -13.55 -9.09
CA THR A 123 -32.55 -13.07 -9.23
C THR A 123 -32.69 -11.55 -9.16
N SER A 124 -31.58 -10.80 -9.04
CA SER A 124 -31.62 -9.34 -8.94
C SER A 124 -32.11 -8.75 -10.26
N PRO A 125 -33.18 -7.93 -10.25
CA PRO A 125 -33.68 -7.29 -11.46
C PRO A 125 -32.68 -6.26 -12.01
N TYR A 126 -31.70 -5.84 -11.21
CA TYR A 126 -30.74 -4.79 -11.56
C TYR A 126 -29.46 -5.33 -12.22
N ALA A 127 -29.16 -6.62 -12.10
CA ALA A 127 -27.89 -7.20 -12.54
C ALA A 127 -27.62 -7.01 -14.05
N ASN A 128 -28.68 -6.96 -14.87
CA ASN A 128 -28.58 -6.81 -16.32
C ASN A 128 -28.69 -5.35 -16.80
N LEU A 129 -28.84 -4.37 -15.90
CA LEU A 129 -28.93 -2.98 -16.28
C LEU A 129 -27.61 -2.50 -16.91
N PRO A 130 -27.63 -2.03 -18.18
CA PRO A 130 -26.44 -1.55 -18.85
C PRO A 130 -26.13 -0.11 -18.44
N PHE A 131 -24.85 0.20 -18.33
CA PHE A 131 -24.38 1.57 -18.15
C PHE A 131 -23.00 1.76 -18.78
N THR A 132 -22.63 3.02 -18.99
CA THR A 132 -21.32 3.37 -19.56
C THR A 132 -20.26 3.40 -18.48
N TYR A 133 -19.22 2.59 -18.65
CA TYR A 133 -18.04 2.51 -17.80
C TYR A 133 -16.77 2.60 -18.66
N ARG A 134 -15.97 3.65 -18.44
CA ARG A 134 -14.69 3.87 -19.15
C ARG A 134 -14.81 3.79 -20.68
N GLY A 135 -15.87 4.36 -21.24
CA GLY A 135 -16.12 4.38 -22.69
C GLY A 135 -16.70 3.08 -23.26
N GLY A 136 -16.88 2.02 -22.46
CA GLY A 136 -17.56 0.79 -22.85
C GLY A 136 -18.91 0.64 -22.14
N THR A 137 -19.80 -0.19 -22.70
CA THR A 137 -21.06 -0.57 -22.03
C THR A 137 -20.84 -1.86 -21.26
N ILE A 138 -21.12 -1.85 -19.96
CA ILE A 138 -21.13 -3.03 -19.10
C ILE A 138 -22.44 -3.10 -18.31
N THR A 139 -22.74 -4.24 -17.70
CA THR A 139 -23.88 -4.36 -16.79
C THR A 139 -23.49 -4.14 -15.33
N VAL A 140 -24.46 -3.80 -14.47
CA VAL A 140 -24.26 -3.72 -13.01
C VAL A 140 -23.67 -5.02 -12.45
N GLY A 141 -24.16 -6.18 -12.91
CA GLY A 141 -23.63 -7.48 -12.50
C GLY A 141 -22.16 -7.67 -12.91
N GLN A 142 -21.78 -7.27 -14.12
CA GLN A 142 -20.38 -7.35 -14.58
C GLN A 142 -19.47 -6.39 -13.80
N TRP A 143 -19.92 -5.19 -13.50
CA TRP A 143 -19.19 -4.25 -12.66
C TRP A 143 -18.96 -4.82 -11.26
N MET A 144 -20.02 -5.38 -10.66
CA MET A 144 -19.94 -5.98 -9.33
C MET A 144 -19.02 -7.20 -9.29
N GLN A 145 -19.00 -8.04 -10.34
CA GLN A 145 -18.04 -9.13 -10.48
C GLN A 145 -16.59 -8.62 -10.50
N ARG A 146 -16.31 -7.51 -11.21
CA ARG A 146 -14.97 -6.90 -11.22
C ARG A 146 -14.59 -6.35 -9.85
N LEU A 147 -15.53 -5.69 -9.17
CA LEU A 147 -15.33 -5.20 -7.82
C LEU A 147 -15.03 -6.34 -6.84
N SER A 148 -15.78 -7.44 -6.92
CA SER A 148 -15.53 -8.61 -6.08
C SER A 148 -14.20 -9.29 -6.37
N ALA A 149 -13.78 -9.35 -7.62
CA ALA A 149 -12.46 -9.90 -7.97
C ALA A 149 -11.32 -9.03 -7.43
N ALA A 150 -11.44 -7.70 -7.52
CA ALA A 150 -10.46 -6.77 -6.96
C ALA A 150 -10.37 -6.89 -5.44
N GLU A 151 -11.51 -6.94 -4.75
CA GLU A 151 -11.54 -7.11 -3.30
C GLU A 151 -10.93 -8.44 -2.86
N SER A 152 -11.27 -9.54 -3.55
CA SER A 152 -10.72 -10.86 -3.25
C SER A 152 -9.19 -10.86 -3.39
N LEU A 153 -8.65 -10.19 -4.42
CA LEU A 153 -7.22 -10.04 -4.59
C LEU A 153 -6.57 -9.34 -3.39
N TRP A 154 -7.13 -8.21 -2.94
CA TRP A 154 -6.58 -7.46 -1.80
C TRP A 154 -6.57 -8.27 -0.51
N VAL A 155 -7.65 -9.00 -0.25
CA VAL A 155 -7.78 -9.84 0.94
C VAL A 155 -6.87 -11.06 0.86
N ASP A 156 -6.76 -11.69 -0.31
CA ASP A 156 -5.88 -12.85 -0.50
C ASP A 156 -4.41 -12.45 -0.38
N THR A 157 -4.02 -11.28 -0.90
CA THR A 157 -2.69 -10.71 -0.64
C THR A 157 -2.48 -10.54 0.85
N ALA A 158 -3.41 -9.92 1.59
CA ALA A 158 -3.27 -9.75 3.04
C ALA A 158 -3.13 -11.08 3.78
N ARG A 159 -3.88 -12.12 3.40
CA ARG A 159 -3.75 -13.47 3.98
C ARG A 159 -2.36 -14.07 3.74
N ALA A 160 -1.84 -13.88 2.53
CA ALA A 160 -0.56 -14.44 2.08
C ALA A 160 0.66 -13.69 2.64
N VAL A 161 0.50 -12.49 3.22
CA VAL A 161 1.61 -11.79 3.86
C VAL A 161 2.17 -12.60 5.03
N GLU A 162 3.45 -12.94 4.92
CA GLU A 162 4.27 -13.47 6.00
C GLU A 162 4.91 -12.31 6.78
N LEU A 163 4.96 -12.43 8.10
CA LEU A 163 5.59 -11.41 8.94
C LEU A 163 7.11 -11.52 8.78
N PRO A 164 7.82 -10.43 8.44
CA PRO A 164 9.27 -10.44 8.33
C PRO A 164 9.94 -10.84 9.63
N ASP A 165 11.00 -11.64 9.53
CA ASP A 165 11.87 -11.97 10.66
C ASP A 165 12.96 -10.91 10.83
N PHE A 166 13.31 -10.58 12.07
CA PHE A 166 14.25 -9.50 12.37
C PHE A 166 15.65 -9.79 11.84
N ASP A 167 16.20 -10.96 12.16
CA ASP A 167 17.56 -11.34 11.78
C ASP A 167 17.68 -11.52 10.26
N VAL A 168 16.65 -12.10 9.63
CA VAL A 168 16.57 -12.23 8.16
C VAL A 168 16.52 -10.85 7.50
N THR A 169 15.74 -9.91 8.03
CA THR A 169 15.61 -8.56 7.46
C THR A 169 16.91 -7.77 7.57
N ILE A 170 17.64 -7.90 8.69
CA ILE A 170 18.97 -7.30 8.86
C ILE A 170 19.94 -7.88 7.82
N THR A 171 19.99 -9.21 7.71
CA THR A 171 20.88 -9.90 6.78
C THR A 171 20.62 -9.48 5.33
N GLU A 172 19.34 -9.39 4.94
CA GLU A 172 18.92 -8.91 3.62
C GLU A 172 19.37 -7.46 3.40
N TYR A 173 19.12 -6.57 4.35
CA TYR A 173 19.49 -5.15 4.25
C TYR A 173 20.99 -4.94 4.09
N GLN A 174 21.80 -5.68 4.85
CA GLN A 174 23.26 -5.64 4.75
C GLN A 174 23.74 -6.12 3.37
N SER A 175 23.19 -7.25 2.88
CA SER A 175 23.58 -7.80 1.58
C SER A 175 23.33 -6.84 0.40
N LEU A 176 22.26 -6.04 0.49
CA LEU A 176 21.94 -5.00 -0.49
C LEU A 176 22.89 -3.81 -0.38
N SER A 177 23.20 -3.38 0.85
CA SER A 177 24.09 -2.26 1.13
C SER A 177 25.54 -2.52 0.69
N ASP A 178 26.02 -3.75 0.87
CA ASP A 178 27.37 -4.18 0.44
C ASP A 178 27.48 -4.27 -1.09
N SER A 179 26.40 -4.68 -1.76
CA SER A 179 26.35 -4.80 -3.22
C SER A 179 26.39 -3.44 -3.91
N ASP A 180 25.72 -2.42 -3.36
CA ASP A 180 25.76 -1.05 -3.87
C ASP A 180 27.14 -0.41 -3.64
N SER A 181 27.78 -0.72 -2.51
CA SER A 181 29.13 -0.26 -2.17
C SER A 181 30.22 -0.87 -3.07
N ALA A 182 30.03 -2.10 -3.54
CA ALA A 182 30.95 -2.79 -4.44
C ALA A 182 30.88 -2.29 -5.91
N SER A 183 29.83 -1.55 -6.27
CA SER A 183 29.63 -1.05 -7.65
C SER A 183 30.43 0.23 -7.98
N PHE A 184 31.04 0.88 -6.99
CA PHE A 184 31.75 2.15 -7.17
C PHE A 184 33.29 2.04 -7.25
N THR A 185 33.86 0.84 -7.15
CA THR A 185 35.33 0.65 -7.22
C THR A 185 35.73 -0.25 -8.37
N SER A 186 35.61 0.23 -9.62
CA SER A 186 36.32 -0.32 -10.80
C SER A 186 36.31 0.62 -12.01
N ARG A 187 37.06 1.73 -11.92
CA ARG A 187 37.68 2.55 -12.98
C ARG A 187 38.29 3.76 -12.25
N ASP A 188 39.59 4.01 -12.20
CA ASP A 188 40.57 3.92 -13.27
C ASP A 188 41.99 3.70 -12.69
N SER A 189 42.86 3.14 -13.51
CA SER A 189 44.27 2.92 -13.18
C SER A 189 45.10 4.18 -13.41
N SER A 190 46.05 4.42 -12.49
CA SER A 190 47.30 5.21 -12.61
C SER A 190 47.22 6.75 -12.67
N VAL A 191 47.81 7.42 -11.66
CA VAL A 191 49.08 8.20 -11.75
C VAL A 191 49.31 9.03 -10.47
N SER A 192 50.51 8.87 -9.89
CA SER A 192 51.34 9.76 -9.06
C SER A 192 50.87 10.38 -7.74
N ASP A 193 51.52 9.90 -6.66
CA ASP A 193 52.45 10.57 -5.73
C ASP A 193 52.20 12.02 -5.21
N GLU A 194 52.34 12.11 -3.87
CA GLU A 194 52.58 13.25 -2.97
C GLU A 194 51.59 14.42 -2.83
N GLY A 195 51.10 14.61 -1.59
CA GLY A 195 50.59 15.90 -1.11
C GLY A 195 49.63 15.82 0.09
N TRP A 196 50.14 16.08 1.30
CA TRP A 196 49.35 16.28 2.52
C TRP A 196 48.60 17.63 2.45
N ASP A 197 47.28 17.67 2.68
CA ASP A 197 46.65 18.45 3.75
C ASP A 197 45.14 18.15 3.87
N GLY A 198 44.62 18.16 5.10
CA GLY A 198 43.28 17.67 5.43
C GLY A 198 42.15 18.69 5.31
N THR A 199 40.99 18.24 4.85
CA THR A 199 39.66 18.71 5.32
C THR A 199 38.56 17.77 4.78
N PRO A 200 37.68 17.18 5.61
CA PRO A 200 36.53 16.45 5.09
C PRO A 200 35.41 17.44 4.73
N HIS A 201 35.14 17.59 3.43
CA HIS A 201 33.94 18.26 2.94
C HIS A 201 32.72 17.36 3.18
N VAL A 202 31.75 17.90 3.92
CA VAL A 202 30.41 17.34 4.09
C VAL A 202 29.73 17.25 2.71
N GLY A 203 29.54 16.03 2.22
CA GLY A 203 28.81 15.75 0.99
C GLY A 203 27.32 15.97 1.19
N VAL A 204 26.82 17.13 0.75
CA VAL A 204 25.40 17.38 0.51
C VAL A 204 24.94 16.46 -0.63
N MET A 205 24.04 15.51 -0.34
CA MET A 205 23.31 14.77 -1.36
C MET A 205 22.46 15.76 -2.17
N GLN A 206 22.95 16.18 -3.34
CA GLN A 206 22.13 16.82 -4.35
C GLN A 206 21.29 15.75 -5.04
N ARG A 207 19.97 15.87 -4.89
CA ARG A 207 18.96 15.17 -5.69
C ARG A 207 19.22 15.45 -7.17
N ALA A 208 19.49 14.43 -7.98
CA ALA A 208 19.52 14.56 -9.43
C ALA A 208 18.08 14.64 -9.99
N PRO A 209 17.82 15.47 -11.01
CA PRO A 209 16.50 15.60 -11.63
C PRO A 209 16.21 14.48 -12.64
N ILE A 210 14.91 14.30 -12.84
CA ILE A 210 14.20 13.29 -13.65
C ILE A 210 14.58 13.36 -15.14
N VAL A 211 14.66 12.19 -15.81
CA VAL A 211 14.48 12.10 -17.27
C VAL A 211 13.27 11.22 -17.56
N VAL A 212 12.20 11.87 -18.04
CA VAL A 212 11.03 11.25 -18.67
C VAL A 212 11.41 10.98 -20.12
N ASP A 213 11.48 9.72 -20.53
CA ASP A 213 11.59 9.39 -21.94
C ASP A 213 10.23 9.59 -22.61
N SER A 214 10.18 10.53 -23.54
CA SER A 214 9.01 10.93 -24.31
C SER A 214 9.29 10.74 -25.79
N ARG A 215 8.89 9.59 -26.34
CA ARG A 215 8.66 9.32 -27.78
C ARG A 215 7.64 8.15 -27.85
N VAL A 216 6.39 8.20 -28.36
CA VAL A 216 5.74 8.92 -29.48
C VAL A 216 6.57 8.73 -30.76
N GLU A 217 6.20 7.94 -31.78
CA GLU A 217 4.97 7.77 -32.58
C GLU A 217 5.23 6.49 -33.46
N MET A 218 4.27 5.65 -33.87
CA MET A 218 3.19 5.84 -34.85
C MET A 218 2.18 4.69 -34.75
#